data_AF-A0A950ZZ35-F1
#
_entry.id   AF-A0A950ZZ35-F1
#
_cell.length_a   1.000
_cell.length_b   1.000
_cell.length_c   1.000
_cell.angle_alpha   90.00
_cell.angle_beta   90.00
_cell.angle_gamma   90.00
#
_symmetry.space_group_name_H-M   'P 1'
#
loop_
_entity.id
_entity.type
_entity.pdbx_description
1 polymer ?
#
loop_
_entity_poly.entity_id
_entity_poly.type
_entity_poly.pdbx_seq_one_letter_code
_entity_poly.pdbx_strand_id
1 'polypeptide(L)'
;DHVALHAAIARQLGPYKLSLHSGSDKFSIFAAAARQTRGIVHLKTAGTSYVEALRTVASLDPSLFREIYAFARAQYESARRGYHISARLERTPPPEDIPDAELPALLEQPDARQVLHVTYGQVLTAEDASGRGLFRERLRSALQAAPEAYAARLEAHFARHLAPFARWSSGSDQ
;
A
#
# COMPACT_ATOMS: atom_id res chain seq x y z
N ASP A 1 17.12 9.48 -17.41
CA ASP A 1 18.03 10.64 -17.33
C ASP A 1 17.77 11.61 -16.18
N HIS A 2 16.52 11.91 -15.77
CA HIS A 2 16.25 12.83 -14.64
C HIS A 2 16.77 12.39 -13.26
N VAL A 3 16.63 11.10 -12.90
CA VAL A 3 17.07 10.60 -11.59
C VAL A 3 18.59 10.73 -11.40
N ALA A 4 19.36 10.54 -12.48
CA ALA A 4 20.82 10.70 -12.48
C ALA A 4 21.22 12.14 -12.13
N LEU A 5 20.55 13.12 -12.75
CA LEU A 5 20.78 14.54 -12.48
C LEU A 5 20.44 14.90 -11.03
N HIS A 6 19.26 14.54 -10.53
CA HIS A 6 18.89 14.82 -9.14
C HIS A 6 19.85 14.16 -8.15
N ALA A 7 20.32 12.94 -8.43
CA ALA A 7 21.28 12.26 -7.58
C ALA A 7 22.66 12.96 -7.60
N ALA A 8 23.08 13.51 -8.74
CA ALA A 8 24.30 14.30 -8.83
C ALA A 8 24.20 15.60 -8.02
N ILE A 9 23.07 16.32 -8.12
CA ILE A 9 22.82 17.52 -7.31
C ILE A 9 22.85 17.19 -5.82
N ALA A 10 22.22 16.09 -5.40
CA ALA A 10 22.20 15.66 -4.01
C ALA A 10 23.58 15.32 -3.44
N ARG A 11 24.47 14.77 -4.27
CA ARG A 11 25.87 14.54 -3.89
C ARG A 11 26.67 15.84 -3.85
N GLN A 12 26.48 16.72 -4.82
CA GLN A 12 27.26 17.96 -4.96
C GLN A 12 26.92 19.00 -3.88
N LEU A 13 25.64 19.11 -3.53
CA LEU A 13 25.12 20.11 -2.58
C LEU A 13 24.76 19.50 -1.21
N GLY A 14 25.14 18.23 -1.00
CA GLY A 14 24.80 17.45 0.18
C GLY A 14 25.55 17.83 1.46
N PRO A 15 25.42 17.02 2.53
CA PRO A 15 24.93 15.64 2.52
C PRO A 15 23.41 15.53 2.69
N TYR A 16 22.67 15.44 1.58
CA TYR A 16 21.23 15.14 1.60
C TYR A 16 20.87 14.02 0.64
N LYS A 17 19.67 13.46 0.83
CA LYS A 17 19.20 12.25 0.13
C LYS A 17 18.00 12.59 -0.73
N LEU A 18 17.82 11.89 -1.84
CA LEU A 18 16.56 11.93 -2.58
C LEU A 18 15.48 11.20 -1.78
N SER A 19 14.33 11.86 -1.58
CA SER A 19 13.16 11.30 -0.90
C SER A 19 12.11 10.89 -1.93
N LEU A 20 11.82 9.59 -2.01
CA LEU A 20 10.79 9.02 -2.88
C LEU A 20 9.45 9.00 -2.12
N HIS A 21 8.63 10.01 -2.38
CA HIS A 21 7.28 10.12 -1.84
C HIS A 21 6.30 9.26 -2.65
N SER A 22 5.22 8.82 -1.99
CA SER A 22 4.30 7.82 -2.54
C SER A 22 5.07 6.63 -3.10
N GLY A 23 6.13 6.23 -2.39
CA GLY A 23 7.17 5.37 -2.90
C GLY A 23 6.76 3.92 -3.02
N SER A 24 5.68 3.51 -2.35
CA SER A 24 5.16 2.15 -2.44
C SER A 24 4.79 1.77 -3.88
N ASP A 25 5.05 0.51 -4.22
CA ASP A 25 4.64 -0.16 -5.45
C ASP A 25 5.16 0.46 -6.76
N LYS A 26 6.06 1.45 -6.69
CA LYS A 26 6.75 2.01 -7.86
C LYS A 26 7.96 1.15 -8.27
N PHE A 27 7.75 -0.17 -8.41
CA PHE A 27 8.83 -1.14 -8.65
C PHE A 27 9.68 -0.81 -9.89
N SER A 28 9.08 -0.23 -10.93
CA SER A 28 9.78 0.16 -12.16
C SER A 28 10.88 1.20 -11.94
N ILE A 29 10.79 2.04 -10.90
CA ILE A 29 11.79 3.10 -10.66
C ILE A 29 12.88 2.68 -9.67
N PHE A 30 12.64 1.67 -8.82
CA PHE A 30 13.56 1.36 -7.71
C PHE A 30 14.96 0.97 -8.19
N ALA A 31 15.07 0.16 -9.23
CA ALA A 31 16.38 -0.23 -9.76
C ALA A 31 17.16 0.99 -10.30
N ALA A 32 16.48 1.91 -10.99
CA ALA A 32 17.10 3.14 -11.46
C ALA A 32 17.48 4.07 -10.29
N ALA A 33 16.59 4.24 -9.31
CA ALA A 33 16.85 5.03 -8.12
C ALA A 33 18.06 4.51 -7.35
N ALA A 34 18.08 3.22 -6.99
CA ALA A 34 19.18 2.58 -6.29
C ALA A 34 20.52 2.75 -7.01
N ARG A 35 20.55 2.55 -8.35
CA ARG A 35 21.76 2.77 -9.15
C ARG A 35 22.24 4.21 -9.12
N GLN A 36 21.36 5.16 -9.40
CA GLN A 36 21.75 6.55 -9.58
C GLN A 36 22.12 7.23 -8.27
N THR A 37 21.51 6.82 -7.16
CA THR A 37 21.79 7.37 -5.83
C THR A 37 22.82 6.56 -5.04
N ARG A 38 23.38 5.49 -5.63
CA ARG A 38 24.28 4.54 -4.96
C ARG A 38 23.68 3.99 -3.66
N GLY A 39 22.40 3.62 -3.71
CA GLY A 39 21.64 3.11 -2.57
C GLY A 39 21.16 4.18 -1.58
N ILE A 40 21.62 5.43 -1.68
CA ILE A 40 21.29 6.48 -0.71
C ILE A 40 19.96 7.14 -1.08
N VAL A 41 18.87 6.64 -0.49
CA VAL A 41 17.52 7.23 -0.64
C VAL A 41 16.80 7.30 0.70
N HIS A 42 15.70 8.06 0.71
CA HIS A 42 14.63 7.91 1.69
C HIS A 42 13.39 7.43 0.96
N LEU A 43 12.97 6.18 1.18
CA LEU A 43 11.77 5.62 0.57
C LEU A 43 10.59 5.72 1.56
N LYS A 44 9.56 6.50 1.22
CA LYS A 44 8.37 6.65 2.05
C LYS A 44 7.26 5.70 1.58
N THR A 45 6.89 4.76 2.44
CA THR A 45 5.71 3.92 2.32
C THR A 45 4.74 4.24 3.46
N ALA A 46 3.44 4.07 3.24
CA ALA A 46 2.44 4.24 4.30
C ALA A 46 1.23 3.36 4.02
N GLY A 47 0.37 3.75 3.08
CA GLY A 47 -0.91 3.07 2.87
C GLY A 47 -0.81 1.64 2.33
N THR A 48 0.34 1.20 1.82
CA THR A 48 0.52 -0.22 1.46
C THR A 48 0.43 -1.16 2.65
N SER A 49 0.84 -0.74 3.85
CA SER A 49 0.70 -1.54 5.06
C SER A 49 -0.78 -1.76 5.38
N TYR A 50 -1.62 -0.74 5.20
CA TYR A 50 -3.07 -0.88 5.32
C TYR A 50 -3.64 -1.84 4.27
N VAL A 51 -3.15 -1.79 3.03
CA VAL A 51 -3.58 -2.74 2.01
C VAL A 51 -3.18 -4.18 2.37
N GLU A 52 -1.98 -4.43 2.90
CA GLU A 52 -1.59 -5.76 3.35
C GLU A 52 -2.37 -6.23 4.60
N ALA A 53 -2.83 -5.29 5.43
CA ALA A 53 -3.76 -5.59 6.51
C ALA A 53 -5.12 -6.07 5.96
N LEU A 54 -5.66 -5.37 4.95
CA LEU A 54 -6.87 -5.80 4.24
C LEU A 54 -6.68 -7.17 3.57
N ARG A 55 -5.51 -7.45 2.99
CA ARG A 55 -5.20 -8.75 2.39
C ARG A 55 -5.17 -9.88 3.41
N THR A 56 -4.69 -9.58 4.60
CA THR A 56 -4.72 -10.50 5.74
C THR A 56 -6.16 -10.81 6.10
N VAL A 57 -6.99 -9.78 6.30
CA VAL A 57 -8.41 -9.94 6.63
C VAL A 57 -9.19 -10.64 5.52
N ALA A 58 -8.91 -10.39 4.25
CA ALA A 58 -9.52 -11.11 3.13
C ALA A 58 -9.33 -12.63 3.21
N SER A 59 -8.27 -13.10 3.86
CA SER A 59 -8.00 -14.54 4.05
C SER A 59 -8.60 -15.10 5.34
N LEU A 60 -8.81 -14.27 6.36
CA LEU A 60 -9.24 -14.69 7.71
C LEU A 60 -10.75 -14.50 7.93
N ASP A 61 -11.28 -13.40 7.42
CA ASP A 61 -12.69 -13.01 7.48
C ASP A 61 -13.11 -12.41 6.12
N PRO A 62 -13.39 -13.27 5.12
CA PRO A 62 -13.87 -12.87 3.81
C PRO A 62 -15.12 -11.97 3.86
N SER A 63 -16.02 -12.23 4.82
CA SER A 63 -17.24 -11.43 5.00
C SER A 63 -16.91 -9.99 5.37
N LEU A 64 -16.07 -9.78 6.39
CA LEU A 64 -15.63 -8.44 6.77
C LEU A 64 -14.91 -7.73 5.62
N PHE A 65 -14.06 -8.43 4.87
CA PHE A 65 -13.40 -7.83 3.70
C PHE A 65 -14.41 -7.38 2.64
N ARG A 66 -15.43 -8.18 2.34
CA ARG A 66 -16.50 -7.82 1.39
C ARG A 66 -17.26 -6.59 1.85
N GLU A 67 -17.61 -6.51 3.14
CA GLU A 67 -18.28 -5.34 3.70
C GLU A 67 -17.42 -4.08 3.55
N ILE A 68 -16.13 -4.16 3.88
CA ILE A 68 -15.17 -3.05 3.72
C ILE A 68 -15.05 -2.66 2.24
N TYR A 69 -14.95 -3.63 1.34
CA TYR A 69 -14.78 -3.36 -0.09
C TYR A 69 -16.02 -2.73 -0.70
N ALA A 70 -17.22 -3.22 -0.35
CA ALA A 70 -18.49 -2.61 -0.74
C ALA A 70 -18.57 -1.15 -0.27
N PHE A 71 -18.24 -0.92 1.00
CA PHE A 71 -18.23 0.43 1.58
C PHE A 71 -17.20 1.34 0.89
N ALA A 72 -15.98 0.85 0.66
CA ALA A 72 -14.92 1.58 -0.03
C ALA A 72 -15.36 2.00 -1.44
N ARG A 73 -15.97 1.09 -2.21
CA ARG A 73 -16.53 1.42 -3.53
C ARG A 73 -17.55 2.55 -3.45
N ALA A 74 -18.46 2.50 -2.48
CA ALA A 74 -19.48 3.54 -2.29
C ALA A 74 -18.88 4.90 -1.89
N GLN A 75 -17.79 4.92 -1.12
CA GLN A 75 -17.13 6.14 -0.67
C GLN A 75 -16.09 6.71 -1.64
N TYR A 76 -15.68 5.93 -2.64
CA TYR A 76 -14.52 6.24 -3.49
C TYR A 76 -14.57 7.63 -4.14
N GLU A 77 -15.70 8.00 -4.76
CA GLU A 77 -15.83 9.29 -5.43
C GLU A 77 -15.67 10.48 -4.47
N SER A 78 -16.14 10.33 -3.23
CA SER A 78 -15.95 11.35 -2.20
C SER A 78 -14.50 11.39 -1.71
N ALA A 79 -13.92 10.20 -1.44
CA ALA A 79 -12.59 10.02 -0.87
C ALA A 79 -11.46 10.47 -1.82
N ARG A 80 -11.63 10.26 -3.13
CA ARG A 80 -10.59 10.59 -4.12
C ARG A 80 -10.35 12.08 -4.33
N ARG A 81 -11.23 12.97 -3.85
CA ARG A 81 -11.12 14.42 -4.06
C ARG A 81 -9.81 15.03 -3.53
N GLY A 82 -9.18 14.38 -2.54
CA GLY A 82 -7.87 14.75 -2.01
C GLY A 82 -6.67 14.03 -2.64
N TYR A 83 -6.88 13.16 -3.63
CA TYR A 83 -5.85 12.30 -4.20
C TYR A 83 -5.77 12.40 -5.72
N HIS A 84 -4.55 12.48 -6.25
CA HIS A 84 -4.29 12.28 -7.69
C HIS A 84 -4.23 10.78 -8.00
N ILE A 85 -5.39 10.15 -8.13
CA ILE A 85 -5.55 8.72 -8.47
C ILE A 85 -6.37 8.54 -9.74
N SER A 86 -6.19 7.39 -10.40
CA SER A 86 -6.74 7.10 -11.72
C SER A 86 -7.74 5.94 -11.72
N ALA A 87 -8.03 5.38 -10.54
CA ALA A 87 -8.89 4.22 -10.41
C ALA A 87 -10.29 4.48 -10.99
N ARG A 88 -10.83 3.48 -11.70
CA ARG A 88 -12.18 3.50 -12.28
C ARG A 88 -13.03 2.40 -11.66
N LEU A 89 -14.15 2.75 -11.04
CA LEU A 89 -15.01 1.80 -10.34
C LEU A 89 -15.58 0.73 -11.28
N GLU A 90 -15.84 1.08 -12.53
CA GLU A 90 -16.38 0.19 -13.57
C GLU A 90 -15.37 -0.91 -13.95
N ARG A 91 -14.09 -0.71 -13.64
CA ARG A 91 -13.04 -1.72 -13.84
C ARG A 91 -12.87 -2.63 -12.65
N THR A 92 -13.67 -2.47 -11.59
CA THR A 92 -13.55 -3.27 -10.37
C THR A 92 -14.75 -4.20 -10.23
N PRO A 93 -14.55 -5.51 -10.00
CA PRO A 93 -15.64 -6.48 -9.90
C PRO A 93 -16.49 -6.24 -8.65
N PRO A 94 -17.84 -6.28 -8.72
CA PRO A 94 -18.70 -6.20 -7.54
C PRO A 94 -18.26 -7.18 -6.45
N PRO A 95 -18.33 -6.80 -5.16
CA PRO A 95 -17.92 -7.68 -4.07
C PRO A 95 -18.55 -9.08 -4.18
N GLU A 96 -19.84 -9.18 -4.48
CA GLU A 96 -20.62 -10.42 -4.60
C GLU A 96 -20.15 -11.38 -5.70
N ASP A 97 -19.46 -10.87 -6.73
CA ASP A 97 -19.03 -11.66 -7.90
C ASP A 97 -17.68 -12.35 -7.69
N ILE A 98 -16.97 -12.02 -6.61
CA ILE A 98 -15.61 -12.53 -6.35
C ILE A 98 -15.73 -13.74 -5.41
N PRO A 99 -15.17 -14.92 -5.69
CA PRO A 99 -15.11 -16.02 -4.72
C PRO A 99 -14.25 -15.67 -3.50
N ASP A 100 -14.56 -16.24 -2.32
CA ASP A 100 -13.80 -15.96 -1.08
C ASP A 100 -12.29 -16.20 -1.26
N ALA A 101 -11.93 -17.28 -1.96
CA ALA A 101 -10.54 -17.64 -2.24
C ALA A 101 -9.80 -16.61 -3.13
N GLU A 102 -10.53 -15.77 -3.88
CA GLU A 102 -9.96 -14.78 -4.80
C GLU A 102 -9.90 -13.37 -4.20
N LEU A 103 -10.57 -13.11 -3.07
CA LEU A 103 -10.55 -11.80 -2.41
C LEU A 103 -9.13 -11.28 -2.10
N PRO A 104 -8.16 -12.11 -1.64
CA PRO A 104 -6.80 -11.62 -1.43
C PRO A 104 -6.11 -11.19 -2.73
N ALA A 105 -6.47 -11.80 -3.87
CA ALA A 105 -5.89 -11.50 -5.18
C ALA A 105 -6.45 -10.19 -5.78
N LEU A 106 -7.66 -9.78 -5.38
CA LEU A 106 -8.24 -8.48 -5.77
C LEU A 106 -7.29 -7.31 -5.49
N LEU A 107 -6.48 -7.40 -4.43
CA LEU A 107 -5.53 -6.36 -4.02
C LEU A 107 -4.29 -6.22 -4.92
N GLU A 108 -4.12 -7.12 -5.90
CA GLU A 108 -3.17 -6.96 -7.01
C GLU A 108 -3.78 -6.15 -8.17
N GLN A 109 -5.11 -6.04 -8.24
CA GLN A 109 -5.81 -5.34 -9.30
C GLN A 109 -5.67 -3.82 -9.08
N PRO A 110 -5.08 -3.06 -10.02
CA PRO A 110 -4.67 -1.68 -9.76
C PRO A 110 -5.81 -0.74 -9.34
N ASP A 111 -6.98 -0.89 -9.96
CA ASP A 111 -8.13 -0.03 -9.68
C ASP A 111 -8.69 -0.31 -8.27
N ALA A 112 -8.92 -1.58 -7.92
CA ALA A 112 -9.43 -2.00 -6.62
C ALA A 112 -8.44 -1.69 -5.49
N ARG A 113 -7.14 -1.89 -5.73
CA ARG A 113 -6.08 -1.50 -4.79
C ARG A 113 -6.13 -0.01 -4.49
N GLN A 114 -6.28 0.85 -5.51
CA GLN A 114 -6.39 2.29 -5.30
C GLN A 114 -7.68 2.67 -4.58
N VAL A 115 -8.82 2.08 -4.95
CA VAL A 115 -10.12 2.29 -4.27
C VAL A 115 -9.98 2.05 -2.78
N LEU A 116 -9.50 0.87 -2.39
CA LEU A 116 -9.30 0.50 -1.00
C LEU A 116 -8.27 1.38 -0.30
N HIS A 117 -7.15 1.67 -0.96
CA HIS A 117 -6.07 2.46 -0.39
C HIS A 117 -6.51 3.88 0.00
N VAL A 118 -7.25 4.59 -0.86
CA VAL A 118 -7.62 5.99 -0.57
C VAL A 118 -8.80 6.13 0.38
N THR A 119 -9.62 5.08 0.51
CA THR A 119 -10.78 5.08 1.40
C THR A 119 -10.46 4.69 2.85
N TYR A 120 -9.17 4.48 3.18
CA TYR A 120 -8.77 4.01 4.52
C TYR A 120 -9.34 4.89 5.65
N GLY A 121 -9.34 6.21 5.45
CA GLY A 121 -9.86 7.16 6.43
C GLY A 121 -11.35 6.93 6.68
N GLN A 122 -12.14 6.89 5.60
CA GLN A 122 -13.57 6.64 5.69
C GLN A 122 -13.88 5.28 6.31
N VAL A 123 -13.13 4.22 5.95
CA VAL A 123 -13.33 2.88 6.53
C VAL A 123 -13.04 2.87 8.04
N LEU A 124 -11.94 3.49 8.47
CA LEU A 124 -11.51 3.45 9.87
C LEU A 124 -12.30 4.40 10.79
N THR A 125 -13.02 5.37 10.22
CA THR A 125 -13.88 6.30 10.99
C THR A 125 -15.37 6.11 10.71
N ALA A 126 -15.76 5.07 9.97
CA ALA A 126 -17.17 4.79 9.73
C ALA A 126 -17.82 4.30 11.03
N GLU A 127 -18.97 4.88 11.38
CA GLU A 127 -19.71 4.57 12.61
C GLU A 127 -21.17 4.24 12.31
N ASP A 128 -21.77 3.40 13.15
CA ASP A 128 -23.23 3.18 13.16
C ASP A 128 -23.97 4.36 13.81
N ALA A 129 -25.31 4.32 13.81
CA ALA A 129 -26.14 5.36 14.41
C ALA A 129 -25.92 5.55 15.94
N SER A 130 -25.25 4.60 16.61
CA SER A 130 -24.90 4.67 18.02
C SER A 130 -23.47 5.17 18.27
N GLY A 131 -22.73 5.54 17.22
CA GLY A 131 -21.34 6.01 17.31
C GLY A 131 -20.32 4.88 17.47
N ARG A 132 -20.69 3.62 17.20
CA ARG A 132 -19.75 2.50 17.25
C ARG A 132 -19.10 2.31 15.88
N GLY A 133 -17.80 2.09 15.85
CA GLY A 133 -17.07 1.85 14.61
C GLY A 133 -17.59 0.62 13.85
N LEU A 134 -17.89 0.80 12.55
CA LEU A 134 -18.40 -0.27 11.69
C LEU A 134 -17.33 -1.33 11.41
N PHE A 135 -16.08 -0.89 11.17
CA PHE A 135 -15.01 -1.77 10.68
C PHE A 135 -13.76 -1.75 11.54
N ARG A 136 -13.42 -0.62 12.18
CA ARG A 136 -12.13 -0.41 12.84
C ARG A 136 -11.82 -1.48 13.89
N GLU A 137 -12.76 -1.76 14.77
CA GLU A 137 -12.60 -2.68 15.89
C GLU A 137 -12.53 -4.13 15.39
N ARG A 138 -13.35 -4.49 14.40
CA ARG A 138 -13.35 -5.81 13.75
C ARG A 138 -12.05 -6.06 12.99
N LEU A 139 -11.60 -5.08 12.20
CA LEU A 139 -10.32 -5.12 11.48
C LEU A 139 -9.15 -5.31 12.45
N ARG A 140 -9.10 -4.51 13.52
CA ARG A 140 -8.05 -4.62 14.55
C ARG A 140 -8.08 -6.00 15.22
N SER A 141 -9.26 -6.49 15.58
CA SER A 141 -9.41 -7.79 16.24
C SER A 141 -8.98 -8.95 15.34
N ALA A 142 -9.34 -8.91 14.05
CA ALA A 142 -8.91 -9.92 13.08
C ALA A 142 -7.38 -9.96 12.91
N LEU A 143 -6.72 -8.79 12.87
CA LEU A 143 -5.27 -8.70 12.78
C LEU A 143 -4.58 -9.14 14.08
N GLN A 144 -5.15 -8.84 15.25
CA GLN A 144 -4.63 -9.26 16.55
C GLN A 144 -4.78 -10.77 16.79
N ALA A 145 -5.76 -11.41 16.16
CA ALA A 145 -5.96 -12.85 16.22
C ALA A 145 -4.93 -13.63 15.37
N ALA A 146 -4.27 -12.98 14.40
CA ALA A 146 -3.27 -13.59 13.51
C ALA A 146 -2.10 -12.63 13.19
N PRO A 147 -1.34 -12.18 14.20
CA PRO A 147 -0.29 -11.18 14.01
C PRO A 147 0.84 -11.69 13.10
N GLU A 148 1.15 -12.99 13.12
CA GLU A 148 2.17 -13.61 12.26
C GLU A 148 1.75 -13.59 10.79
N ALA A 149 0.46 -13.79 10.50
CA ALA A 149 -0.05 -13.75 9.13
C ALA A 149 0.11 -12.35 8.52
N TYR A 150 -0.20 -11.30 9.30
CA TYR A 150 0.01 -9.93 8.87
C TYR A 150 1.51 -9.59 8.73
N ALA A 151 2.33 -10.00 9.70
CA ALA A 151 3.77 -9.77 9.67
C ALA A 151 4.44 -10.42 8.45
N ALA A 152 4.08 -11.67 8.14
CA ALA A 152 4.61 -12.37 6.97
C ALA A 152 4.25 -11.67 5.65
N ARG A 153 3.04 -11.11 5.53
CA ARG A 153 2.64 -10.32 4.36
C ARG A 153 3.45 -9.01 4.26
N LEU A 154 3.62 -8.29 5.36
CA LEU A 154 4.44 -7.09 5.39
C LEU A 154 5.90 -7.40 5.01
N GLU A 155 6.47 -8.47 5.57
CA GLU A 155 7.84 -8.89 5.29
C GLU A 155 8.01 -9.19 3.80
N ALA A 156 7.17 -10.05 3.22
CA ALA A 156 7.22 -10.37 1.79
C ALA A 156 7.07 -9.11 0.92
N HIS A 157 6.14 -8.22 1.28
CA HIS A 157 5.88 -7.00 0.53
C HIS A 157 7.06 -6.03 0.59
N PHE A 158 7.64 -5.78 1.77
CA PHE A 158 8.78 -4.87 1.93
C PHE A 158 10.10 -5.48 1.45
N ALA A 159 10.30 -6.79 1.54
CA ALA A 159 11.45 -7.46 0.94
C ALA A 159 11.53 -7.15 -0.57
N ARG A 160 10.40 -7.19 -1.28
CA ARG A 160 10.31 -6.81 -2.70
C ARG A 160 10.66 -5.32 -2.92
N HIS A 161 10.27 -4.43 -2.02
CA HIS A 161 10.61 -3.00 -2.09
C HIS A 161 12.11 -2.73 -1.88
N LEU A 162 12.72 -3.48 -0.96
CA LEU A 162 14.11 -3.30 -0.54
C LEU A 162 15.09 -4.06 -1.43
N ALA A 163 14.65 -5.11 -2.14
CA ALA A 163 15.51 -5.96 -2.99
C ALA A 163 16.42 -5.16 -3.95
N PRO A 164 15.96 -4.11 -4.67
CA PRO A 164 16.83 -3.31 -5.54
C PRO A 164 17.94 -2.53 -4.81
N PHE A 165 17.78 -2.32 -3.50
CA PHE A 165 18.71 -1.58 -2.64
C PHE A 165 19.66 -2.50 -1.87
N ALA A 166 19.39 -3.81 -1.78
CA ALA A 166 20.13 -4.75 -0.94
C ALA A 166 21.63 -4.81 -1.22
N ARG A 167 22.06 -4.68 -2.48
CA ARG A 167 23.50 -4.69 -2.83
C ARG A 167 24.28 -3.46 -2.34
N TRP A 168 23.60 -2.46 -1.79
CA TRP A 168 24.19 -1.22 -1.30
C TRP A 168 24.23 -1.16 0.23
N SER A 169 23.71 -2.17 0.94
CA SER A 169 23.69 -2.22 2.41
C SER A 169 24.96 -2.79 3.02
N SER A 170 25.75 -3.56 2.25
CA SER A 170 27.10 -3.95 2.63
C SER A 170 28.06 -2.81 2.30
N GLY A 171 28.73 -2.26 3.31
CA GLY A 171 29.75 -1.20 3.15
C GLY A 171 31.03 -1.64 2.44
N SER A 172 30.93 -2.48 1.41
CA SER A 172 32.03 -2.92 0.57
C SER A 172 32.11 -2.06 -0.68
N ASP A 173 33.08 -1.15 -0.66
CA ASP A 173 33.82 -0.56 -1.77
C ASP A 173 33.03 0.14 -2.88
N GLN A 174 32.90 1.46 -2.71
CA GLN A 174 33.18 2.45 -3.77
C GLN A 174 33.97 3.60 -3.19
#